data_AF-A0A1G0MJX4-F1
#
_entry.id   AF-A0A1G0MJX4-F1
#
_cell.length_a   1.000
_cell.length_b   1.000
_cell.length_c   1.000
_cell.angle_alpha   90.00
_cell.angle_beta   90.00
_cell.angle_gamma   90.00
#
_symmetry.space_group_name_H-M   'P 1'
#
loop_
_entity.id
_entity.type
_entity.pdbx_description
1 polymer ?
#
loop_
_entity_poly.entity_id
_entity_poly.type
_entity_poly.pdbx_seq_one_letter_code
_entity_poly.pdbx_strand_id
1 'polypeptide(L)' 'MIKEYEESGAQGLIDYCLQFCHTYNIEAVKLREACELRGIPFMAIESDYSPDDVGQLQTRVEAFIEQITG' A
#
# COMPACT_ATOMS: atom_id res chain seq x y z
N MET A 1 6.19 7.90 -7.25
CA MET A 1 5.56 7.52 -5.96
C MET A 1 6.33 8.02 -4.74
N ILE A 2 7.64 7.77 -4.63
CA ILE A 2 8.44 8.19 -3.46
C ILE A 2 8.58 9.71 -3.37
N LYS A 3 8.81 10.39 -4.50
CA LYS A 3 8.91 11.84 -4.55
C LYS A 3 7.62 12.50 -4.06
N GLU A 4 6.47 12.01 -4.54
CA GLU A 4 5.15 12.51 -4.15
C GLU A 4 4.86 12.24 -2.67
N TYR A 5 5.29 11.09 -2.14
CA TYR A 5 5.22 10.81 -0.70
C TYR A 5 5.99 11.86 0.13
N GLU A 6 7.24 12.15 -0.24
CA GLU A 6 8.09 13.14 0.45
C GLU A 6 7.51 14.56 0.37
N GLU A 7 6.95 14.95 -0.78
CA GLU A 7 6.38 16.28 -1.00
C GLU A 7 5.01 16.47 -0.34
N SER A 8 4.24 15.40 -0.17
CA SER A 8 2.89 15.46 0.41
C SER A 8 2.86 15.54 1.94
N GLY A 9 3.95 15.17 2.62
CA GLY A 9 3.98 15.01 4.07
C GLY A 9 3.17 13.80 4.56
N ALA A 10 2.89 12.83 3.68
CA ALA A 10 2.26 11.57 4.05
C ALA A 10 3.13 10.76 5.03
N GLN A 11 2.47 9.94 5.86
CA GLN A 11 3.13 9.12 6.88
C GLN A 11 3.17 7.62 6.52
N GLY A 12 2.49 7.22 5.45
CA GLY A 12 2.56 5.88 4.88
C GLY A 12 2.10 5.88 3.42
N LEU A 13 2.42 4.79 2.72
CA LEU A 13 2.07 4.58 1.32
C LEU A 13 1.25 3.29 1.19
N ILE A 14 0.07 3.40 0.56
CA ILE A 14 -0.76 2.27 0.19
C ILE A 14 -0.75 2.15 -1.32
N ASP A 15 -0.26 1.03 -1.84
CA ASP A 15 -0.35 0.67 -3.24
C ASP A 15 -1.57 -0.23 -3.45
N TYR A 16 -2.48 0.21 -4.32
CA TYR A 16 -3.71 -0.51 -4.64
C TYR A 16 -3.65 -0.99 -6.09
N CYS A 17 -3.82 -2.30 -6.26
CA CYS A 17 -3.76 -2.95 -7.55
C CYS A 17 -5.02 -3.80 -7.77
N LEU A 18 -5.49 -3.83 -9.02
CA LEU A 18 -6.55 -4.75 -9.42
C LEU A 18 -5.98 -6.16 -9.57
N GLN A 19 -6.77 -7.17 -9.17
CA GLN A 19 -6.44 -8.57 -9.38
C GLN A 19 -6.07 -8.84 -10.84
N PHE A 20 -5.02 -9.64 -11.03
CA PHE A 20 -4.46 -10.01 -12.34
C PHE A 20 -3.79 -8.86 -13.11
N CYS A 21 -3.58 -7.69 -12.49
CA CYS A 21 -2.80 -6.63 -13.10
C CYS A 21 -1.29 -6.88 -12.93
N HIS A 22 -0.76 -7.81 -13.73
CA HIS A 22 0.62 -8.31 -13.60
C HIS A 22 1.71 -7.25 -13.65
N THR A 23 1.55 -6.22 -14.49
CA THR A 23 2.54 -5.14 -14.61
C THR A 23 2.68 -4.37 -13.29
N TYR A 24 1.56 -4.03 -12.66
CA TYR A 24 1.55 -3.29 -11.41
C TYR A 24 1.92 -4.18 -10.22
N ASN A 25 1.53 -5.46 -10.23
CA ASN A 25 2.01 -6.41 -9.20
C ASN A 25 3.53 -6.55 -9.20
N ILE A 26 4.18 -6.56 -10.38
CA ILE A 26 5.65 -6.58 -10.46
C ILE A 26 6.25 -5.25 -9.99
N GLU A 27 5.61 -4.12 -10.32
CA GLU A 27 6.04 -2.80 -9.86
C GLU A 27 5.96 -2.65 -8.33
N ALA A 28 4.88 -3.16 -7.72
CA ALA A 28 4.63 -3.15 -6.29
C ALA A 28 5.77 -3.81 -5.49
N VAL A 29 6.40 -4.87 -6.02
CA VAL A 29 7.57 -5.52 -5.40
C VAL A 29 8.76 -4.56 -5.34
N LYS A 30 9.07 -3.88 -6.44
CA LYS A 30 10.19 -2.91 -6.49
C LYS A 30 9.91 -1.70 -5.60
N LEU A 31 8.65 -1.26 -5.57
CA LEU A 31 8.22 -0.16 -4.73
C LEU A 31 8.36 -0.51 -3.24
N ARG A 32 7.94 -1.72 -2.85
CA ARG A 32 8.12 -2.25 -1.49
C ARG A 32 9.58 -2.21 -1.07
N GLU A 33 10.48 -2.77 -1.87
CA GLU A 33 11.93 -2.77 -1.59
C GLU A 33 12.45 -1.33 -1.43
N ALA A 34 12.01 -0.42 -2.28
CA ALA A 34 12.42 0.98 -2.22
C ALA A 34 11.87 1.72 -0.98
N CYS A 35 10.67 1.38 -0.50
CA CYS A 35 10.09 1.89 0.73
C CYS A 35 10.79 1.32 1.97
N GLU A 36 11.08 0.02 2.00
CA GLU A 36 11.78 -0.65 3.10
C GLU A 36 13.19 -0.06 3.30
N LEU A 37 13.93 0.18 2.21
CA LEU A 37 15.25 0.82 2.26
C LEU A 37 15.22 2.25 2.84
N ARG A 38 14.07 2.92 2.76
CA ARG A 38 13.87 4.31 3.24
C ARG A 38 13.14 4.37 4.58
N GLY A 39 12.72 3.24 5.13
CA GLY A 39 11.89 3.19 6.34
C GLY A 39 10.49 3.79 6.15
N ILE A 40 9.96 3.79 4.92
CA ILE A 40 8.61 4.29 4.63
C ILE A 40 7.60 3.17 4.93
N PRO A 41 6.59 3.39 5.80
CA PRO A 41 5.51 2.43 6.01
C PRO A 41 4.77 2.15 4.70
N PHE A 42 4.71 0.88 4.30
CA PHE A 42 4.17 0.47 3.00
C PHE A 42 3.21 -0.72 3.12
N MET A 43 2.07 -0.63 2.43
CA MET A 43 1.12 -1.73 2.29
C MET A 43 0.68 -1.87 0.82
N ALA A 44 0.68 -3.10 0.32
CA ALA A 44 0.10 -3.43 -0.98
C ALA A 44 -1.27 -4.11 -0.77
N ILE A 45 -2.25 -3.66 -1.54
CA ILE A 45 -3.61 -4.21 -1.59
C ILE A 45 -3.85 -4.68 -3.02
N GLU A 46 -4.23 -5.94 -3.16
CA GLU A 46 -4.74 -6.50 -4.41
C GLU A 46 -6.22 -6.85 -4.18
N SER A 47 -7.10 -6.36 -5.05
CA SER A 47 -8.56 -6.48 -4.91
C SER A 47 -9.22 -6.44 -6.29
N ASP A 48 -10.52 -6.74 -6.37
CA ASP A 48 -11.31 -6.59 -7.60
C ASP A 48 -12.45 -5.57 -7.38
N TYR A 49 -13.47 -5.60 -8.23
CA TYR A 49 -14.64 -4.72 -8.09
C TYR A 49 -15.72 -5.32 -7.16
N SER A 50 -15.51 -6.52 -6.63
CA SER A 50 -16.44 -7.18 -5.73
C SER A 50 -16.37 -6.53 -4.35
N PRO A 51 -17.51 -6.38 -3.64
CA PRO A 51 -17.50 -5.92 -2.26
C PRO A 51 -17.07 -7.02 -1.25
N ASP A 52 -16.74 -8.22 -1.73
CA ASP A 52 -16.52 -9.41 -0.87
C ASP A 52 -15.34 -9.24 0.11
N ASP A 53 -14.33 -8.47 -0.25
CA ASP A 53 -13.10 -8.27 0.54
C ASP A 53 -13.11 -6.98 1.39
N VAL A 54 -14.15 -6.14 1.28
CA VAL A 54 -14.23 -4.82 1.95
C VAL A 54 -13.98 -4.92 3.45
N GLY A 55 -14.57 -5.91 4.12
CA GLY A 55 -14.39 -6.10 5.55
C GLY A 55 -12.94 -6.44 5.93
N GLN A 56 -12.27 -7.27 5.12
CA GLN A 56 -10.86 -7.61 5.33
C GLN A 56 -9.96 -6.39 5.06
N LEU A 57 -10.24 -5.66 3.98
CA LEU A 57 -9.50 -4.44 3.64
C LEU A 57 -9.61 -3.39 4.75
N GLN A 58 -10.80 -3.22 5.32
CA GLN A 58 -11.01 -2.30 6.44
C GLN A 58 -10.08 -2.62 7.62
N THR A 59 -10.08 -3.87 8.11
CA THR A 59 -9.21 -4.28 9.22
C THR A 59 -7.73 -4.11 8.90
N ARG A 60 -7.32 -4.40 7.66
CA ARG A 60 -5.92 -4.23 7.23
C ARG A 60 -5.50 -2.76 7.21
N VAL A 61 -6.38 -1.87 6.76
CA VAL A 61 -6.12 -0.42 6.74
C VAL A 61 -6.10 0.14 8.16
N GLU A 62 -7.03 -0.27 9.03
CA GLU A 62 -7.03 0.10 10.44
C GLU A 62 -5.71 -0.28 11.13
N ALA A 63 -5.29 -1.54 11.00
CA ALA A 63 -4.02 -2.02 11.55
C ALA A 63 -2.80 -1.27 10.99
N PHE A 64 -2.83 -0.88 9.71
CA PHE A 64 -1.75 -0.10 9.10
C PHE A 64 -1.68 1.33 9.67
N ILE A 65 -2.83 1.97 9.88
CA ILE A 65 -2.89 3.31 10.50
C ILE A 65 -2.40 3.25 11.95
N GLU A 66 -2.79 2.22 12.70
CA GLU A 66 -2.29 1.99 14.06
C GLU A 66 -0.77 1.82 14.09
N GLN A 67 -0.19 1.06 13.15
CA GLN A 67 1.26 0.88 13.03
C GLN A 67 2.02 2.19 12.76
N ILE A 68 1.42 3.15 12.06
CA ILE A 68 2.05 4.45 11.75
C ILE A 68 1.96 5.41 12.94
N THR A 69 0.89 5.31 13.73
CA THR A 69 0.58 6.24 14.81
C THR A 69 1.17 5.81 16.15
N GLY A 70 1.40 4.51 16.34
CA GLY A 70 2.03 3.92 17.53
C GLY A 70 3.55 3.95 17.51
#